data_AF-A0A367LW41-F1
#
_entry.id   AF-A0A367LW41-F1
#
_cell.length_a   1.000
_cell.length_b   1.000
_cell.length_c   1.000
_cell.angle_alpha   90.00
_cell.angle_beta   90.00
_cell.angle_gamma   90.00
#
_symmetry.space_group_name_H-M   'P 1'
#
loop_
_entity.id
_entity.type
_entity.pdbx_description
1 polymer ?
#
loop_
_entity_poly.entity_id
_entity_poly.type
_entity_poly.pdbx_seq_one_letter_code
_entity_poly.pdbx_strand_id
1 'polypeptide(L)'
;AFAKADGETLVIVTADHAHSSQIIPPETAAPGLTQLLTTKDGAPLAISYGNSEEGSQEHTGTQLRIAAYGPQAANVTGLTDQTDLFFTIRRALNLRD
;
A
#
# COMPACT_ATOMS: atom_id res chain seq x y z
N ALA A 1 21.36 1.08 7.88
CA ALA A 1 20.13 1.62 7.27
C ALA A 1 20.36 3.09 6.96
N PHE A 2 20.18 3.51 5.71
CA PHE A 2 20.58 4.83 5.18
C PHE A 2 19.96 6.02 5.94
N ALA A 3 18.63 6.14 5.94
CA ALA A 3 17.94 7.30 6.51
C ALA A 3 18.20 7.52 8.02
N LYS A 4 18.37 6.42 8.78
CA LYS A 4 18.71 6.49 10.21
C LYS A 4 20.11 7.05 10.47
N ALA A 5 21.04 6.78 9.56
CA ALA A 5 22.43 7.24 9.68
C ALA A 5 22.58 8.69 9.17
N ASP A 6 21.83 9.04 8.13
CA ASP A 6 21.84 10.38 7.54
C ASP A 6 21.14 11.43 8.42
N GLY A 7 20.02 11.07 9.06
CA GLY A 7 19.27 11.96 9.97
C GLY A 7 18.40 13.00 9.28
N GLU A 8 18.71 13.37 8.03
CA GLU A 8 18.01 14.41 7.25
C GLU A 8 17.18 13.84 6.09
N THR A 9 17.11 12.51 5.97
CA THR A 9 16.36 11.82 4.91
C THR A 9 14.90 11.57 5.30
N LEU A 10 13.97 12.05 4.46
CA LEU A 10 12.57 11.63 4.46
C LEU A 10 12.38 10.39 3.58
N VAL A 11 11.85 9.31 4.18
CA VAL A 11 11.43 8.09 3.48
C VAL A 11 9.92 7.98 3.51
N ILE A 12 9.29 7.73 2.35
CA ILE A 12 7.84 7.58 2.21
C ILE A 12 7.54 6.26 1.50
N VAL A 13 6.56 5.51 1.98
CA VAL A 13 6.06 4.26 1.37
C VAL A 13 4.54 4.33 1.26
N THR A 14 4.03 4.13 0.05
CA THR A 14 2.61 4.09 -0.28
C THR A 14 2.40 3.27 -1.55
N ALA A 15 1.15 3.09 -1.97
CA ALA A 15 0.78 2.70 -3.33
C ALA A 15 0.09 3.86 -4.05
N ASP A 16 -0.11 3.74 -5.35
CA ASP A 16 -0.91 4.63 -6.19
C ASP A 16 -2.41 4.34 -6.08
N HIS A 17 -2.80 3.07 -5.98
CA HIS A 17 -4.19 2.65 -5.73
C HIS A 17 -4.27 1.26 -5.06
N ALA A 18 -5.48 0.87 -4.63
CA ALA A 18 -5.76 -0.46 -4.10
C ALA A 18 -6.02 -1.47 -5.24
N HIS A 19 -6.11 -2.76 -4.89
CA HIS A 19 -6.23 -3.84 -5.88
C HIS A 19 -7.20 -4.95 -5.43
N SER A 20 -7.44 -5.89 -6.33
CA SER A 20 -8.38 -7.01 -6.24
C SER A 20 -8.08 -8.11 -5.23
N SER A 21 -6.83 -8.31 -4.80
CA SER A 21 -6.47 -9.48 -3.98
C SER A 21 -7.05 -9.40 -2.57
N GLN A 22 -7.69 -10.47 -2.13
CA GLN A 22 -8.27 -10.59 -0.79
C GLN A 22 -7.76 -11.84 -0.09
N ILE A 23 -7.33 -11.71 1.17
CA ILE A 23 -7.09 -12.86 2.05
C ILE A 23 -8.46 -13.34 2.55
N ILE A 24 -8.77 -14.62 2.35
CA ILE A 24 -10.04 -15.24 2.74
C ILE A 24 -9.77 -16.49 3.61
N PRO A 25 -10.77 -16.97 4.38
CA PRO A 25 -10.61 -18.22 5.13
C PRO A 25 -10.24 -19.39 4.19
N PRO A 26 -9.38 -20.33 4.62
CA PRO A 26 -9.14 -21.56 3.89
C PRO A 26 -10.46 -22.28 3.57
N GLU A 27 -10.52 -22.99 2.43
CA GLU A 27 -11.71 -23.74 1.95
C GLU A 27 -12.95 -22.90 1.59
N THR A 28 -12.86 -21.57 1.62
CA THR A 28 -13.94 -20.70 1.13
C THR A 28 -14.25 -21.00 -0.35
N ALA A 29 -15.50 -21.34 -0.65
CA ALA A 29 -16.01 -21.47 -2.01
C ALA A 29 -16.28 -20.09 -2.62
N ALA A 30 -15.23 -19.45 -3.16
CA ALA A 30 -15.34 -18.17 -3.84
C ALA A 30 -15.70 -18.35 -5.33
N PRO A 31 -16.48 -17.42 -5.92
CA PRO A 31 -16.86 -17.50 -7.34
C PRO A 31 -15.73 -17.12 -8.30
N GLY A 32 -14.68 -16.45 -7.83
CA GLY A 32 -13.53 -16.02 -8.62
C GLY A 32 -12.36 -16.99 -8.61
N LEU A 33 -11.18 -16.47 -9.00
CA LEU A 33 -9.93 -17.21 -8.95
C LEU A 33 -9.43 -17.30 -7.51
N THR A 34 -8.94 -18.47 -7.09
CA THR A 34 -8.40 -18.68 -5.74
C THR A 34 -7.10 -19.47 -5.76
N GLN A 35 -6.25 -19.23 -4.77
CA GLN A 35 -5.03 -20.01 -4.56
C GLN A 35 -4.73 -20.17 -3.07
N LEU A 36 -4.35 -21.38 -2.68
CA LEU A 36 -3.86 -21.70 -1.34
C LEU A 36 -2.33 -21.65 -1.32
N LEU A 37 -1.76 -20.96 -0.33
CA LEU A 37 -0.32 -20.84 -0.12
C LEU A 37 0.05 -21.33 1.28
N THR A 38 1.29 -21.80 1.44
CA THR A 38 1.89 -22.03 2.75
C THR A 38 2.67 -20.77 3.16
N THR A 39 2.31 -20.16 4.29
CA THR A 39 2.98 -18.95 4.78
C THR A 39 4.32 -19.29 5.42
N LYS A 40 5.07 -18.24 5.79
CA LYS A 40 6.31 -18.38 6.57
C LYS A 40 6.10 -19.06 7.92
N ASP A 41 4.90 -18.96 8.49
CA ASP A 41 4.54 -19.61 9.76
C ASP A 41 4.15 -21.09 9.58
N GLY A 42 4.23 -21.62 8.35
CA GLY A 42 3.82 -22.98 8.02
C GLY A 42 2.31 -23.18 7.97
N ALA A 43 1.52 -22.12 8.07
CA ALA A 43 0.06 -22.15 8.06
C ALA A 43 -0.51 -21.88 6.65
N PRO A 44 -1.71 -22.40 6.33
CA PRO A 44 -2.37 -22.10 5.07
C PRO A 44 -2.90 -20.66 5.03
N LEU A 45 -2.75 -20.00 3.88
CA LEU A 45 -3.37 -18.71 3.56
C LEU A 45 -4.00 -18.80 2.18
N ALA A 46 -5.29 -18.49 2.09
CA ALA A 46 -6.03 -18.47 0.83
C ALA A 46 -6.15 -17.03 0.31
N ILE A 47 -5.83 -16.83 -0.97
CA ILE A 47 -6.02 -15.58 -1.70
C ILE A 47 -7.16 -15.76 -2.71
N SER A 48 -7.99 -14.73 -2.88
CA SER A 48 -9.01 -14.64 -3.93
C SER A 48 -8.86 -13.40 -4.79
N TYR A 49 -9.19 -13.57 -6.08
CA TYR A 49 -9.38 -12.52 -7.07
C TYR A 49 -10.74 -12.73 -7.73
N GLY A 50 -11.67 -11.79 -7.55
CA GLY A 50 -13.06 -11.98 -7.97
C GLY A 50 -13.77 -10.70 -8.40
N ASN A 51 -13.04 -9.76 -9.00
CA ASN A 51 -13.61 -8.50 -9.48
C ASN A 51 -13.63 -8.35 -11.02
N SER A 52 -13.30 -9.41 -11.75
CA SER A 52 -13.37 -9.44 -13.22
C SER A 52 -13.59 -10.87 -13.72
N GLU A 53 -14.43 -11.00 -14.74
CA GLU A 53 -14.65 -12.24 -15.52
C GLU A 53 -13.73 -12.31 -16.76
N GLU A 54 -13.00 -11.23 -17.05
CA GLU A 54 -12.07 -11.15 -18.18
C GLU A 54 -10.65 -11.65 -17.78
N GLY A 55 -9.72 -11.58 -18.72
CA GLY A 55 -8.34 -12.07 -18.54
C GLY A 55 -7.49 -11.28 -17.54
N SER A 56 -7.96 -10.14 -17.03
CA SER A 56 -7.26 -9.28 -16.07
C SER A 56 -8.14 -8.94 -14.88
N GLN A 57 -7.55 -8.88 -13.68
CA GLN A 57 -8.22 -8.48 -12.45
C GLN A 57 -7.94 -6.99 -12.19
N GLU A 58 -8.92 -6.24 -11.70
CA GLU A 58 -8.92 -4.78 -11.78
C GLU A 58 -8.52 -4.07 -10.48
N HIS A 59 -8.23 -2.77 -10.60
CA HIS A 59 -8.01 -1.87 -9.46
C HIS A 59 -9.28 -1.71 -8.60
N THR A 60 -9.11 -1.23 -7.36
CA THR A 60 -10.24 -0.86 -6.49
C THR A 60 -10.05 0.53 -5.88
N GLY A 61 -11.15 1.19 -5.53
CA GLY A 61 -11.17 2.59 -5.06
C GLY A 61 -11.01 2.79 -3.55
N THR A 62 -10.54 1.77 -2.82
CA THR A 62 -10.41 1.86 -1.35
C THR A 62 -9.24 2.78 -0.98
N GLN A 63 -9.41 3.62 0.05
CA GLN A 63 -8.30 4.36 0.64
C GLN A 63 -7.21 3.40 1.15
N LEU A 64 -5.94 3.77 1.02
CA LEU A 64 -4.81 2.90 1.34
C LEU A 64 -3.76 3.59 2.21
N ARG A 65 -2.86 2.79 2.76
CA ARG A 65 -1.86 3.26 3.71
C ARG A 65 -0.75 4.05 3.02
N ILE A 66 -0.49 5.24 3.53
CA ILE A 66 0.78 5.96 3.40
C ILE A 66 1.51 5.91 4.74
N ALA A 67 2.84 5.75 4.71
CA ALA A 67 3.69 5.80 5.90
C ALA A 67 4.99 6.53 5.59
N ALA A 68 5.50 7.28 6.57
CA ALA A 68 6.73 8.04 6.41
C ALA A 68 7.64 7.95 7.64
N TYR A 69 8.94 8.16 7.43
CA TYR A 69 9.99 8.24 8.44
C TYR A 69 10.94 9.39 8.11
N GLY A 70 11.36 10.17 9.11
CA GLY A 70 12.32 11.28 8.96
C GLY A 70 11.68 12.67 9.06
N PRO A 71 12.41 13.74 8.67
CA PRO A 71 11.91 15.12 8.70
C PRO A 71 10.60 15.26 7.91
N GLN A 72 9.65 16.07 8.41
CA GLN A 72 8.32 16.29 7.80
C GLN A 72 7.41 15.04 7.70
N ALA A 73 7.78 13.87 8.25
CA ALA A 73 6.98 12.65 8.16
C ALA A 73 5.60 12.74 8.82
N ALA A 74 5.38 13.67 9.75
CA ALA A 74 4.08 13.87 10.39
C ALA A 74 2.97 14.30 9.41
N ASN A 75 3.32 14.86 8.25
CA ASN A 75 2.35 15.34 7.26
C ASN A 75 1.53 14.23 6.58
N VAL A 76 1.91 12.95 6.74
CA VAL A 76 1.12 11.82 6.21
C VAL A 76 0.21 11.17 7.26
N THR A 77 0.12 11.77 8.44
CA THR A 77 -0.77 11.27 9.51
C THR A 77 -2.21 11.73 9.29
N GLY A 78 -3.17 10.93 9.74
CA GLY A 78 -4.59 11.20 9.52
C GLY A 78 -5.04 10.79 8.11
N LEU A 79 -6.07 11.46 7.61
CA LEU A 79 -6.57 11.29 6.24
C LEU A 79 -6.07 12.46 5.39
N THR A 80 -5.33 12.13 4.33
CA THR A 80 -4.80 13.08 3.35
C THR A 80 -5.23 12.69 1.94
N ASP A 81 -5.07 13.60 0.98
CA ASP A 81 -5.21 13.30 -0.44
C ASP A 81 -3.86 12.89 -1.06
N GLN A 82 -3.89 12.19 -2.20
CA GLN A 82 -2.66 11.85 -2.94
C GLN A 82 -1.88 13.11 -3.35
N THR A 83 -2.55 14.22 -3.64
CA THR A 83 -1.91 15.48 -4.01
C THR A 83 -1.18 16.17 -2.85
N ASP A 84 -1.56 15.90 -1.59
CA ASP A 84 -0.84 16.42 -0.42
C ASP A 84 0.61 15.90 -0.35
N LEU A 85 0.87 14.73 -0.95
CA LEU A 85 2.22 14.15 -1.03
C LEU A 85 3.18 15.04 -1.82
N PHE A 86 2.72 15.65 -2.91
CA PHE A 86 3.52 16.60 -3.68
C PHE A 86 3.97 17.78 -2.82
N PHE A 87 3.04 18.40 -2.10
CA PHE A 87 3.36 19.55 -1.24
C PHE A 87 4.20 19.16 -0.03
N THR A 88 4.02 17.94 0.49
CA THR A 88 4.87 17.38 1.56
C THR A 88 6.32 17.25 1.09
N ILE A 89 6.56 16.68 -0.09
CA ILE A 89 7.90 16.54 -0.68
C ILE A 89 8.51 17.91 -0.97
N ARG A 90 7.74 18.81 -1.61
CA ARG A 90 8.19 20.17 -1.94
C ARG A 90 8.63 20.94 -0.69
N ARG A 91 7.83 20.83 0.39
CA ARG A 91 8.14 21.45 1.70
C ARG A 91 9.38 20.84 2.34
N ALA A 92 9.51 19.51 2.34
CA ALA A 92 10.66 18.82 2.92
C ALA A 92 11.99 19.18 2.25
N LEU A 93 11.96 19.37 0.93
CA LEU A 93 13.13 19.76 0.14
C LEU A 93 13.32 21.28 0.04
N ASN A 94 12.45 22.08 0.66
CA ASN A 94 12.45 23.54 0.58
C ASN A 94 12.52 24.08 -0.87
N LEU A 95 11.79 23.43 -1.80
CA LEU A 95 11.76 23.84 -3.20
C LEU A 95 10.84 25.05 -3.37
N ARG A 96 11.30 26.04 -4.14
CA ARG A 96 10.54 27.24 -4.53
C ARG A 96 10.11 27.12 -5.99
N ASP A 97 9.08 27.89 -6.35
CA ASP A 97 8.65 28.04 -7.75
C ASP A 97 9.71 28.78 -8.57
#